data_AF-A0A7R9B6K0-F1
#
_entry.id   AF-A0A7R9B6K0-F1
#
_cell.length_a   1.000
_cell.length_b   1.000
_cell.length_c   1.000
_cell.angle_alpha   90.00
_cell.angle_beta   90.00
_cell.angle_gamma   90.00
#
_symmetry.space_group_name_H-M   'P 1'
#
loop_
_entity.id
_entity.type
_entity.pdbx_description
1 polymer ?
#
loop_
_entity_poly.entity_id
_entity_poly.type
_entity_poly.pdbx_seq_one_letter_code
_entity_poly.pdbx_strand_id
1 'polypeptide(L)'
;MVQRKVVADGCCNGFFQFKQKVRLVSMNEQYFSFLATDDNPLSTMLGHCSVSESRYLALRNQLDELGYHYTLGVESVHLVEQILSDFVHTTNNLYHYKQLAQRCIEEQRNFDLGVAPYKEDNARLVQECNTLHLKLMHTQEDALKRHKGLKRQLRKLEMENRALRFVNSQHLARINELELECVDSRKILMKQQCIEYTGAGINTGPASKKKTIPRSSSVNRGRLRKIVSEPLREISPSQKESGDVAGGQENLVPHLATLRSELSLLQEKCSQQADSLALLNEMVRARDCEIARLSSLLEGGRPHKAVCKDYFKYNNKCDELREEVIRLGETNKQLEDHLADAVRKQHEAMTRAIQLADQLEMVTRDTRCAERDGGEEHCKDSSKLTQLQERLDQVEREVQHNKALHSRLETAQHDKNRLEEAQGSSAEERRKMTDRINQFSLIEQDLMEEIQHLKESSSLQKRRISELEEQVRGKKSSRRGSSTYVKVAERNGSIVEKLESERDQYCTRLKQQGEKLQALEAK
;
A
#
# COMPACT_ATOMS: atom_id res chain seq x y z
N MET A 1 30.59 19.07 -3.84
CA MET A 1 31.79 18.25 -3.57
C MET A 1 31.28 16.84 -3.34
N VAL A 2 31.45 15.84 -4.20
CA VAL A 2 32.64 15.37 -4.93
C VAL A 2 32.17 14.79 -6.28
N GLN A 3 32.77 15.23 -7.39
CA GLN A 3 32.58 14.67 -8.72
C GLN A 3 33.44 13.41 -8.88
N ARG A 4 32.86 12.27 -9.27
CA ARG A 4 33.60 11.15 -9.86
C ARG A 4 33.48 11.23 -11.38
N LYS A 5 34.58 11.63 -12.01
CA LYS A 5 34.79 11.67 -13.45
C LYS A 5 35.20 10.26 -13.89
N VAL A 6 34.34 9.56 -14.62
CA VAL A 6 34.69 8.30 -15.28
C VAL A 6 35.31 8.66 -16.62
N VAL A 7 36.61 8.36 -16.76
CA VAL A 7 37.34 8.41 -18.02
C VAL A 7 37.15 7.06 -18.69
N ALA A 8 36.51 7.06 -19.85
CA ALA A 8 36.45 5.92 -20.75
C ALA A 8 37.09 6.36 -22.07
N ASP A 9 38.32 5.93 -22.29
CA ASP A 9 38.99 5.91 -23.60
C ASP A 9 40.10 4.86 -23.55
N GLY A 10 40.14 3.96 -24.55
CA GLY A 10 41.24 2.99 -24.69
C GLY A 10 40.88 1.62 -25.27
N CYS A 11 39.88 1.51 -26.15
CA CYS A 11 39.58 0.27 -26.85
C CYS A 11 40.34 0.19 -28.19
N CYS A 12 41.67 0.04 -28.16
CA CYS A 12 42.48 -0.26 -29.35
C CYS A 12 43.69 -1.18 -29.10
N ASN A 13 43.77 -1.86 -27.95
CA ASN A 13 44.87 -2.80 -27.63
C ASN A 13 44.46 -4.30 -27.67
N GLY A 14 43.27 -4.62 -28.17
CA GLY A 14 42.68 -5.97 -28.08
C GLY A 14 43.35 -7.06 -28.92
N PHE A 15 44.08 -6.71 -29.98
CA PHE A 15 44.60 -7.72 -30.91
C PHE A 15 45.97 -8.29 -30.49
N PHE A 16 46.78 -7.52 -29.78
CA PHE A 16 48.09 -7.97 -29.30
C PHE A 16 47.98 -8.82 -28.03
N GLN A 17 47.02 -8.52 -27.16
CA GLN A 17 46.77 -9.33 -25.95
C GLN A 17 46.19 -10.71 -26.28
N PHE A 18 45.47 -10.87 -27.39
CA PHE A 18 44.87 -12.16 -27.75
C PHE A 18 45.92 -13.22 -28.13
N LYS A 19 47.00 -12.83 -28.82
CA LYS A 19 48.10 -13.75 -29.17
C LYS A 19 48.92 -14.21 -27.96
N GLN A 20 49.12 -13.35 -26.96
CA GLN A 20 49.74 -13.74 -25.69
C GLN A 20 48.82 -14.63 -24.85
N LYS A 21 47.51 -14.36 -24.85
CA LYS A 21 46.50 -15.11 -24.10
C LYS A 21 46.28 -16.53 -24.62
N VAL A 22 46.31 -16.74 -25.94
CA VAL A 22 46.22 -18.08 -26.54
C VAL A 22 47.48 -18.92 -26.26
N ARG A 23 48.65 -18.28 -26.19
CA ARG A 23 49.92 -18.96 -25.88
C ARG A 23 50.01 -19.40 -24.42
N LEU A 24 49.50 -18.59 -23.49
CA LEU A 24 49.41 -18.94 -22.06
C LEU A 24 48.35 -20.02 -21.77
N VAL A 25 47.22 -20.04 -22.50
CA VAL A 25 46.20 -21.11 -22.37
C VAL A 25 46.73 -22.44 -22.92
N SER A 26 47.43 -22.42 -24.06
CA SER A 26 48.04 -23.63 -24.63
C SER A 26 49.18 -24.20 -23.77
N MET A 27 49.93 -23.36 -23.05
CA MET A 27 50.95 -23.84 -22.11
C MET A 27 50.34 -24.40 -20.82
N ASN A 28 49.25 -23.82 -20.32
CA ASN A 28 48.60 -24.31 -19.08
C ASN A 28 47.85 -25.63 -19.26
N GLU A 29 47.29 -25.93 -20.44
CA GLU A 29 46.72 -27.26 -20.72
C GLU A 29 47.79 -28.33 -20.93
N GLN A 30 48.96 -27.97 -21.49
CA GLN A 30 50.08 -28.89 -21.67
C GLN A 30 50.85 -29.17 -20.37
N TYR A 31 50.91 -28.21 -19.45
CA TYR A 31 51.47 -28.41 -18.11
C TYR A 31 50.62 -29.35 -17.24
N PHE A 32 49.32 -29.48 -17.53
CA PHE A 32 48.39 -30.32 -16.77
C PHE A 32 48.51 -31.82 -17.09
N SER A 33 49.08 -32.20 -18.24
CA SER A 33 49.33 -33.61 -18.58
C SER A 33 50.73 -34.11 -18.19
N PHE A 34 51.68 -33.21 -17.96
CA PHE A 34 53.08 -33.59 -17.68
C PHE A 34 53.38 -33.79 -16.19
N LEU A 35 52.61 -33.18 -15.28
CA LEU A 35 52.80 -33.32 -13.83
C LEU A 35 52.10 -34.54 -13.21
N ALA A 36 51.49 -35.42 -14.02
CA ALA A 36 50.75 -36.60 -13.56
C ALA A 36 51.38 -37.95 -13.95
N THR A 37 52.60 -37.97 -14.49
CA THR A 37 53.32 -39.21 -14.80
C THR A 37 54.73 -39.18 -14.22
N ASP A 38 54.84 -39.65 -12.98
CA ASP A 38 56.09 -40.00 -12.31
C ASP A 38 56.72 -41.25 -12.94
N ASP A 39 57.15 -41.18 -14.20
CA ASP A 39 58.01 -42.22 -14.80
C ASP A 39 58.77 -41.64 -16.01
N ASN A 40 59.98 -41.12 -15.79
CA ASN A 40 60.90 -40.76 -16.87
C ASN A 40 62.20 -41.59 -16.75
N PRO A 41 62.45 -42.58 -17.63
CA PRO A 41 63.52 -43.58 -17.49
C PRO A 41 64.92 -43.08 -17.92
N LEU A 42 65.14 -41.76 -18.01
CA LEU A 42 66.40 -41.18 -18.49
C LEU A 42 67.40 -40.81 -17.37
N SER A 43 67.08 -41.08 -16.10
CA SER A 43 67.92 -40.65 -14.97
C SER A 43 69.13 -41.57 -14.66
N THR A 44 69.38 -42.63 -15.43
CA THR A 44 70.39 -43.65 -15.07
C THR A 44 71.76 -43.49 -15.76
N MET A 45 71.98 -42.52 -16.66
CA MET A 45 73.19 -42.51 -17.50
C MET A 45 74.02 -41.22 -17.54
N LEU A 46 73.87 -40.31 -16.58
CA LEU A 46 74.83 -39.19 -16.41
C LEU A 46 75.16 -39.00 -14.93
N GLY A 47 76.47 -39.03 -14.64
CA GLY A 47 77.04 -39.07 -13.29
C GLY A 47 76.65 -37.87 -12.42
N HIS A 48 76.57 -38.15 -11.11
CA HIS A 48 76.49 -37.24 -9.97
C HIS A 48 76.35 -35.75 -10.30
N CYS A 49 75.18 -35.36 -10.81
CA CYS A 49 74.75 -33.98 -10.86
C CYS A 49 74.33 -33.60 -9.42
N SER A 50 75.02 -32.64 -8.82
CA SER A 50 74.70 -32.19 -7.46
C SER A 50 73.23 -31.72 -7.40
N VAL A 51 72.54 -31.91 -6.27
CA VAL A 51 71.14 -31.46 -6.09
C VAL A 51 70.94 -29.99 -6.49
N SER A 52 71.99 -29.17 -6.30
CA SER A 52 72.06 -27.76 -6.67
C SER A 52 72.04 -27.51 -8.19
N GLU A 53 72.69 -28.38 -8.95
CA GLU A 53 72.78 -28.29 -10.42
C GLU A 53 71.47 -28.74 -11.08
N SER A 54 70.79 -29.74 -10.51
CA SER A 54 69.44 -30.14 -10.93
C SER A 54 68.41 -29.04 -10.69
N ARG A 55 68.43 -28.35 -9.54
CA ARG A 55 67.57 -27.18 -9.27
C ARG A 55 67.87 -26.01 -10.19
N TYR A 56 69.15 -25.75 -10.47
CA TYR A 56 69.54 -24.70 -11.43
C TYR A 56 68.96 -24.96 -12.82
N LEU A 57 69.08 -26.19 -13.33
CA LEU A 57 68.55 -26.56 -14.64
C LEU A 57 67.02 -26.49 -14.69
N ALA A 58 66.33 -26.92 -13.63
CA ALA A 58 64.87 -26.83 -13.54
C ALA A 58 64.38 -25.37 -13.55
N LEU A 59 64.98 -24.50 -12.73
CA LEU A 59 64.67 -23.07 -12.71
C LEU A 59 65.00 -22.41 -14.06
N ARG A 60 66.11 -22.81 -14.67
CA ARG A 60 66.55 -22.30 -15.96
C ARG A 60 65.54 -22.60 -17.07
N ASN A 61 65.06 -23.84 -17.12
CA ASN A 61 64.04 -24.26 -18.08
C ASN A 61 62.74 -23.46 -17.90
N GLN A 62 62.29 -23.26 -16.66
CA GLN A 62 61.10 -22.46 -16.37
C GLN A 62 61.27 -20.99 -16.80
N LEU A 63 62.45 -20.40 -16.59
CA LEU A 63 62.74 -19.03 -17.02
C LEU A 63 62.84 -18.92 -18.55
N ASP A 64 63.43 -19.91 -19.22
CA ASP A 64 63.52 -19.97 -20.68
C ASP A 64 62.14 -20.11 -21.34
N GLU A 65 61.24 -20.89 -20.74
CA GLU A 65 59.83 -20.99 -21.19
C GLU A 65 59.06 -19.67 -21.02
N LEU A 66 59.41 -18.90 -20.00
CA LEU A 66 58.90 -17.54 -19.79
C LEU A 66 59.59 -16.50 -20.70
N GLY A 67 60.61 -16.89 -21.47
CA GLY A 67 61.36 -16.06 -22.41
C GLY A 67 62.52 -15.28 -21.79
N TYR A 68 62.91 -15.59 -20.56
CA TYR A 68 64.03 -14.95 -19.86
C TYR A 68 65.35 -15.68 -20.12
N HIS A 69 66.00 -15.33 -21.22
CA HIS A 69 67.21 -16.02 -21.67
C HIS A 69 68.53 -15.53 -21.03
N TYR A 70 68.50 -14.59 -20.08
CA TYR A 70 69.71 -13.99 -19.48
C TYR A 70 70.44 -14.96 -18.55
N THR A 71 71.78 -14.98 -18.55
CA THR A 71 72.56 -15.94 -17.74
C THR A 71 72.35 -15.70 -16.24
N LEU A 72 72.02 -16.76 -15.50
CA LEU A 72 71.71 -16.72 -14.07
C LEU A 72 72.92 -17.17 -13.25
N GLY A 73 73.28 -16.40 -12.21
CA GLY A 73 74.36 -16.78 -11.29
C GLY A 73 73.90 -17.85 -10.29
N VAL A 74 74.77 -18.82 -9.98
CA VAL A 74 74.47 -19.95 -9.09
C VAL A 74 74.04 -19.51 -7.67
N GLU A 75 74.56 -18.39 -7.18
CA GLU A 75 74.21 -17.85 -5.86
C GLU A 75 72.78 -17.28 -5.80
N SER A 76 72.22 -16.88 -6.93
CA SER A 76 70.89 -16.24 -7.02
C SER A 76 69.74 -17.23 -7.21
N VAL A 77 70.04 -18.51 -7.43
CA VAL A 77 69.07 -19.56 -7.81
C VAL A 77 67.98 -19.73 -6.77
N HIS A 78 68.36 -19.83 -5.50
CA HIS A 78 67.40 -20.09 -4.42
C HIS A 78 66.39 -18.94 -4.26
N LEU A 79 66.87 -17.70 -4.37
CA LEU A 79 66.02 -16.51 -4.27
C LEU A 79 65.07 -16.42 -5.47
N VAL A 80 65.57 -16.63 -6.68
CA VAL A 80 64.76 -16.54 -7.90
C VAL A 80 63.72 -17.66 -7.96
N GLU A 81 64.06 -18.88 -7.53
CA GLU A 81 63.12 -19.99 -7.39
C GLU A 81 61.99 -19.66 -6.42
N GLN A 82 62.31 -19.07 -5.26
CA GLN A 82 61.32 -18.68 -4.26
C GLN A 82 60.39 -17.58 -4.78
N ILE A 83 60.96 -16.55 -5.42
CA ILE A 83 60.17 -15.45 -6.02
C ILE A 83 59.27 -15.97 -7.15
N LEU A 84 59.78 -16.87 -7.98
CA LEU A 84 59.00 -17.46 -9.07
C LEU A 84 57.85 -18.32 -8.52
N SER A 85 58.12 -19.12 -7.49
CA SER A 85 57.12 -19.92 -6.79
C SER A 85 56.03 -19.03 -6.16
N ASP A 86 56.42 -17.96 -5.47
CA ASP A 86 55.50 -16.97 -4.90
C ASP A 86 54.69 -16.25 -5.98
N PHE A 87 55.30 -15.94 -7.12
CA PHE A 87 54.62 -15.30 -8.26
C PHE A 87 53.59 -16.24 -8.91
N VAL A 88 53.95 -17.51 -9.11
CA VAL A 88 53.02 -18.53 -9.61
C VAL A 88 51.88 -18.73 -8.62
N HIS A 89 52.18 -18.83 -7.32
CA HIS A 89 51.17 -19.00 -6.27
C HIS A 89 50.20 -17.81 -6.20
N THR A 90 50.72 -16.57 -6.19
CA THR A 90 49.89 -15.35 -6.17
C THR A 90 49.06 -15.20 -7.44
N THR A 91 49.59 -15.55 -8.61
CA THR A 91 48.85 -15.53 -9.87
C THR A 91 47.73 -16.56 -9.90
N ASN A 92 47.99 -17.78 -9.39
CA ASN A 92 46.97 -18.82 -9.26
C ASN A 92 45.87 -18.43 -8.28
N ASN A 93 46.24 -17.84 -7.14
CA ASN A 93 45.28 -17.32 -6.16
C ASN A 93 44.42 -16.20 -6.77
N LEU A 94 45.02 -15.28 -7.51
CA LEU A 94 44.29 -14.22 -8.20
C LEU A 94 43.28 -14.80 -9.20
N TYR A 95 43.68 -15.81 -9.98
CA TYR A 95 42.79 -16.49 -10.91
C TYR A 95 41.64 -17.21 -10.19
N HIS A 96 41.93 -17.92 -9.11
CA HIS A 96 40.93 -18.57 -8.26
C HIS A 96 39.92 -17.56 -7.70
N TYR A 97 40.37 -16.48 -7.08
CA TYR A 97 39.48 -15.45 -6.53
C TYR A 97 38.69 -14.72 -7.62
N LYS A 98 39.27 -14.52 -8.80
CA LYS A 98 38.55 -13.95 -9.95
C LYS A 98 37.41 -14.86 -10.41
N GLN A 99 37.65 -16.17 -10.52
CA GLN A 99 36.60 -17.13 -10.84
C GLN A 99 35.52 -17.18 -9.76
N LEU A 100 35.92 -17.20 -8.48
CA LEU A 100 34.99 -17.20 -7.36
C LEU A 100 34.10 -15.96 -7.39
N ALA A 101 34.69 -14.77 -7.56
CA ALA A 101 33.94 -13.52 -7.68
C ALA A 101 32.96 -13.55 -8.85
N GLN A 102 33.38 -14.10 -10.00
CA GLN A 102 32.50 -14.24 -11.16
C GLN A 102 31.32 -15.18 -10.88
N ARG A 103 31.56 -16.34 -10.26
CA ARG A 103 30.48 -17.26 -9.85
C ARG A 103 29.52 -16.60 -8.86
N CYS A 104 30.02 -15.88 -7.85
CA CYS A 104 29.18 -15.17 -6.89
C CYS A 104 28.30 -14.10 -7.57
N ILE A 105 28.83 -13.37 -8.56
CA ILE A 105 28.05 -12.39 -9.33
C ILE A 105 26.94 -13.09 -10.15
N GLU A 106 27.25 -14.23 -10.77
CA GLU A 106 26.28 -15.01 -11.56
C GLU A 106 25.18 -15.59 -10.67
N GLU A 107 25.53 -16.15 -9.51
CA GLU A 107 24.58 -16.63 -8.50
C GLU A 107 23.70 -15.50 -7.99
N GLN A 108 24.30 -14.35 -7.61
CA GLN A 108 23.54 -13.17 -7.17
C GLN A 108 22.54 -12.72 -8.24
N ARG A 109 22.97 -12.67 -9.52
CA ARG A 109 22.08 -12.33 -10.62
C ARG A 109 20.93 -13.33 -10.77
N ASN A 110 21.20 -14.63 -10.61
CA ASN A 110 20.17 -15.66 -10.66
C ASN A 110 19.17 -15.54 -9.50
N PHE A 111 19.65 -15.22 -8.29
CA PHE A 111 18.78 -14.93 -7.15
C PHE A 111 17.93 -13.68 -7.39
N ASP A 112 18.53 -12.60 -7.88
CA ASP A 112 17.81 -11.37 -8.19
C ASP A 112 16.71 -11.59 -9.24
N LEU A 113 17.00 -12.40 -10.28
CA LEU A 113 16.02 -12.77 -11.31
C LEU A 113 14.88 -13.63 -10.73
N GLY A 114 15.17 -14.54 -9.79
CA GLY A 114 14.15 -15.34 -9.12
C GLY A 114 13.26 -14.52 -8.17
N VAL A 115 13.83 -13.51 -7.51
CA VAL A 115 13.14 -12.66 -6.52
C VAL A 115 12.38 -11.50 -7.17
N ALA A 116 12.82 -11.02 -8.34
CA ALA A 116 12.20 -9.93 -9.09
C ALA A 116 10.65 -10.04 -9.25
N PRO A 117 10.07 -11.17 -9.70
CA PRO A 117 8.62 -11.28 -9.85
C PRO A 117 7.85 -11.16 -8.53
N TYR A 118 8.44 -11.66 -7.43
CA TYR A 118 7.84 -11.53 -6.10
C TYR A 118 7.89 -10.09 -5.59
N LYS A 119 8.97 -9.35 -5.86
CA LYS A 119 9.07 -7.92 -5.53
C LYS A 119 8.02 -7.11 -6.30
N GLU A 120 7.84 -7.40 -7.59
CA GLU A 120 6.85 -6.72 -8.43
C GLU A 120 5.41 -6.99 -7.97
N ASP A 121 5.10 -8.26 -7.68
CA ASP A 121 3.78 -8.64 -7.16
C ASP A 121 3.51 -8.05 -5.78
N ASN A 122 4.48 -8.10 -4.86
CA ASN A 122 4.32 -7.49 -3.54
C ASN A 122 4.09 -5.98 -3.66
N ALA A 123 4.82 -5.29 -4.54
CA ALA A 123 4.59 -3.88 -4.79
C ALA A 123 3.16 -3.62 -5.31
N ARG A 124 2.67 -4.46 -6.24
CA ARG A 124 1.30 -4.38 -6.77
C ARG A 124 0.23 -4.65 -5.71
N LEU A 125 0.40 -5.71 -4.93
CA LEU A 125 -0.52 -6.09 -3.85
C LEU A 125 -0.57 -5.01 -2.76
N VAL A 126 0.57 -4.43 -2.39
CA VAL A 126 0.60 -3.31 -1.43
C VAL A 126 -0.15 -2.10 -1.98
N GLN A 127 0.02 -1.76 -3.27
CA GLN A 127 -0.73 -0.68 -3.90
C GLN A 127 -2.24 -0.95 -3.92
N GLU A 128 -2.64 -2.18 -4.25
CA GLU A 128 -4.05 -2.57 -4.26
C GLU A 128 -4.64 -2.58 -2.84
N CYS A 129 -3.92 -3.11 -1.86
CA CYS A 129 -4.32 -3.13 -0.46
C CYS A 129 -4.52 -1.71 0.08
N ASN A 130 -3.59 -0.80 -0.20
CA ASN A 130 -3.72 0.61 0.17
C ASN A 130 -4.92 1.28 -0.51
N THR A 131 -5.14 0.99 -1.81
CA THR A 131 -6.29 1.51 -2.56
C THR A 131 -7.62 1.02 -1.99
N LEU A 132 -7.71 -0.27 -1.68
CA LEU A 132 -8.89 -0.88 -1.08
C LEU A 132 -9.14 -0.35 0.33
N HIS A 133 -8.09 -0.17 1.13
CA HIS A 133 -8.20 0.43 2.45
C HIS A 133 -8.79 1.84 2.39
N LEU A 134 -8.30 2.69 1.48
CA LEU A 134 -8.86 4.03 1.26
C LEU A 134 -10.33 3.99 0.82
N LYS A 135 -10.69 3.10 -0.10
CA LYS A 135 -12.09 2.91 -0.52
C LYS A 135 -12.97 2.44 0.64
N LEU A 136 -12.47 1.54 1.49
CA LEU A 136 -13.20 1.05 2.65
C LEU A 136 -13.43 2.17 3.67
N MET A 137 -12.41 3.00 3.95
CA MET A 137 -12.56 4.18 4.80
C MET A 137 -13.62 5.15 4.25
N HIS A 138 -13.56 5.46 2.96
CA HIS A 138 -14.53 6.38 2.34
C HIS A 138 -15.97 5.85 2.38
N THR A 139 -16.17 4.56 2.04
CA THR A 139 -17.49 3.93 2.08
C THR A 139 -18.04 3.86 3.51
N GLN A 140 -17.18 3.62 4.50
CA GLN A 140 -17.54 3.65 5.92
C GLN A 140 -17.94 5.06 6.37
N GLU A 141 -17.18 6.09 6.01
CA GLU A 141 -17.54 7.49 6.30
C GLU A 141 -18.89 7.87 5.70
N ASP A 142 -19.14 7.49 4.45
CA ASP A 142 -20.41 7.80 3.79
C ASP A 142 -21.58 7.01 4.39
N ALA A 143 -21.37 5.75 4.77
CA ALA A 143 -22.37 4.98 5.51
C ALA A 143 -22.68 5.65 6.86
N LEU A 144 -21.67 6.12 7.59
CA LEU A 144 -21.85 6.85 8.84
C LEU A 144 -22.58 8.19 8.63
N LYS A 145 -22.26 8.94 7.57
CA LYS A 145 -22.96 10.17 7.20
C LYS A 145 -24.44 9.90 6.90
N ARG A 146 -24.73 8.89 6.07
CA ARG A 146 -26.12 8.47 5.74
C ARG A 146 -26.87 8.03 6.99
N HIS A 147 -26.26 7.20 7.83
CA HIS A 147 -26.87 6.74 9.08
C HIS A 147 -27.16 7.89 10.06
N LYS A 148 -26.23 8.85 10.21
CA LYS A 148 -26.47 10.07 11.00
C LYS A 148 -27.61 10.90 10.41
N GLY A 149 -27.69 11.02 9.08
CA GLY A 149 -28.77 11.70 8.37
C GLY A 149 -30.15 11.06 8.64
N LEU A 150 -30.25 9.75 8.44
CA LEU A 150 -31.47 8.97 8.70
C LEU A 150 -31.89 9.06 10.17
N LYS A 151 -30.94 8.98 11.12
CA LYS A 151 -31.24 9.17 12.55
C LYS A 151 -31.78 10.57 12.89
N ARG A 152 -31.38 11.61 12.16
CA ARG A 152 -31.97 12.96 12.33
C ARG A 152 -33.38 13.00 11.77
N GLN A 153 -33.62 12.42 10.60
CA GLN A 153 -34.95 12.33 10.00
C GLN A 153 -35.92 11.53 10.86
N LEU A 154 -35.47 10.39 11.41
CA LEU A 154 -36.26 9.58 12.34
C LEU A 154 -36.73 10.42 13.54
N ARG A 155 -35.80 11.13 14.20
CA ARG A 155 -36.14 11.99 15.35
C ARG A 155 -37.11 13.11 14.99
N LYS A 156 -36.98 13.72 13.80
CA LYS A 156 -37.94 14.72 13.31
C LYS A 156 -39.34 14.12 13.16
N LEU A 157 -39.44 12.99 12.46
CA LEU A 157 -40.71 12.29 12.27
C LEU A 157 -41.31 11.82 13.59
N GLU A 158 -40.49 11.37 14.55
CA GLU A 158 -40.97 11.00 15.89
C GLU A 158 -41.55 12.21 16.64
N MET A 159 -40.91 13.38 16.56
CA MET A 159 -41.43 14.60 17.16
C MET A 159 -42.74 15.05 16.50
N GLU A 160 -42.80 15.05 15.16
CA GLU A 160 -44.01 15.37 14.40
C GLU A 160 -45.14 14.39 14.74
N ASN A 161 -44.85 13.09 14.82
CA ASN A 161 -45.84 12.07 15.18
C ASN A 161 -46.36 12.28 16.61
N ARG A 162 -45.49 12.62 17.57
CA ARG A 162 -45.90 12.97 18.94
C ARG A 162 -46.80 14.21 18.95
N ALA A 163 -46.44 15.25 18.21
CA ALA A 163 -47.26 16.47 18.10
C ALA A 163 -48.63 16.18 17.47
N LEU A 164 -48.68 15.40 16.38
CA LEU A 164 -49.93 15.00 15.74
C LEU A 164 -50.81 14.15 16.67
N ARG A 165 -50.22 13.21 17.42
CA ARG A 165 -50.97 12.44 18.43
C ARG A 165 -51.56 13.33 19.51
N PHE A 166 -50.81 14.33 19.97
CA PHE A 166 -51.29 15.30 20.96
C PHE A 166 -52.48 16.11 20.42
N VAL A 167 -52.35 16.68 19.21
CA VAL A 167 -53.44 17.44 18.57
C VAL A 167 -54.67 16.57 18.32
N ASN A 168 -54.48 15.33 17.86
CA ASN A 168 -55.57 14.37 17.68
C ASN A 168 -56.28 14.07 19.01
N SER A 169 -55.52 13.84 20.08
CA SER A 169 -56.08 13.66 21.42
C SER A 169 -56.89 14.87 21.89
N GLN A 170 -56.43 16.10 21.60
CA GLN A 170 -57.15 17.33 21.93
C GLN A 170 -58.45 17.45 21.14
N HIS A 171 -58.43 17.16 19.83
CA HIS A 171 -59.63 17.15 19.00
C HIS A 171 -60.64 16.08 19.46
N LEU A 172 -60.18 14.89 19.83
CA LEU A 172 -61.04 13.84 20.40
C LEU A 172 -61.69 14.30 21.70
N ALA A 173 -60.94 14.94 22.61
CA ALA A 173 -61.52 15.50 23.83
C ALA A 173 -62.59 16.56 23.52
N ARG A 174 -62.30 17.47 22.57
CA ARG A 174 -63.27 18.51 22.16
C ARG A 174 -64.52 17.94 21.51
N ILE A 175 -64.39 16.89 20.70
CA ILE A 175 -65.53 16.18 20.11
C ILE A 175 -66.39 15.58 21.23
N ASN A 176 -65.77 14.91 22.21
CA ASN A 176 -66.51 14.32 23.34
C ASN A 176 -67.25 15.37 24.18
N GLU A 177 -66.65 16.55 24.42
CA GLU A 177 -67.31 17.68 25.08
C GLU A 177 -68.55 18.15 24.31
N LEU A 178 -68.40 18.38 23.00
CA LEU A 178 -69.50 18.82 22.14
C LEU A 178 -70.60 17.76 22.02
N GLU A 179 -70.25 16.47 22.00
CA GLU A 179 -71.20 15.37 22.04
C GLU A 179 -72.00 15.37 23.35
N LEU A 180 -71.34 15.63 24.49
CA LEU A 180 -72.00 15.76 25.78
C LEU A 180 -72.95 16.98 25.83
N GLU A 181 -72.48 18.14 25.38
CA GLU A 181 -73.29 19.37 25.25
C GLU A 181 -74.51 19.16 24.33
N CYS A 182 -74.33 18.44 23.22
CA CYS A 182 -75.42 18.07 22.31
C CYS A 182 -76.45 17.17 23.00
N VAL A 183 -75.99 16.17 23.76
CA VAL A 183 -76.86 15.26 24.51
C VAL A 183 -77.65 16.03 25.57
N ASP A 184 -77.02 16.93 26.31
CA ASP A 184 -77.68 17.72 27.35
C ASP A 184 -78.65 18.74 26.76
N SER A 185 -78.28 19.41 25.67
CA SER A 185 -79.19 20.29 24.91
C SER A 185 -80.42 19.53 24.41
N ARG A 186 -80.25 18.31 23.91
CA ARG A 186 -81.35 17.43 23.49
C ARG A 186 -82.26 17.07 24.66
N LYS A 187 -81.71 16.76 25.85
CA LYS A 187 -82.52 16.50 27.05
C LYS A 187 -83.34 17.73 27.46
N ILE A 188 -82.76 18.93 27.38
CA ILE A 188 -83.47 20.19 27.69
C ILE A 188 -84.62 20.40 26.71
N LEU A 189 -84.36 20.24 25.40
CA LEU A 189 -85.40 20.36 24.37
C LEU A 189 -86.53 19.34 24.59
N MET A 190 -86.20 18.10 24.94
CA MET A 190 -87.20 17.07 25.22
C MET A 190 -88.07 17.44 26.43
N LYS A 191 -87.47 18.01 27.50
CA LYS A 191 -88.22 18.51 28.66
C LYS A 191 -89.15 19.67 28.29
N GLN A 192 -88.72 20.57 27.40
CA GLN A 192 -89.57 21.66 26.89
C GLN A 192 -90.74 21.12 26.04
N GLN A 193 -90.51 20.12 25.18
CA GLN A 193 -91.57 19.44 24.44
C GLN A 193 -92.55 18.66 25.35
N CYS A 194 -92.10 18.11 26.48
CA CYS A 194 -92.99 17.48 27.46
C CYS A 194 -93.87 18.48 28.21
N ILE A 195 -93.46 19.75 28.32
CA ILE A 195 -94.30 20.82 28.89
C ILE A 195 -95.40 21.23 27.90
N GLU A 196 -95.15 21.16 26.59
CA GLU A 196 -96.17 21.39 25.56
C GLU A 196 -97.16 20.21 25.40
N TYR A 197 -96.82 19.01 25.89
CA TYR A 197 -97.63 17.79 25.73
C TYR A 197 -98.33 17.28 27.01
N THR A 198 -98.47 18.11 28.04
CA THR A 198 -99.43 17.86 29.15
C THR A 198 -100.85 18.35 28.81
N GLY A 199 -101.24 18.28 27.54
CA GLY A 199 -102.54 18.75 27.07
C GLY A 199 -103.02 18.13 25.75
N ALA A 200 -102.94 16.80 25.59
CA ALA A 200 -103.83 16.05 24.69
C ALA A 200 -103.56 14.55 24.81
N GLY A 201 -104.58 13.79 25.21
CA GLY A 201 -104.53 12.34 25.25
C GLY A 201 -104.89 11.67 23.91
N ILE A 202 -104.91 10.34 23.99
CA ILE A 202 -105.57 9.35 23.12
C ILE A 202 -104.65 8.65 22.08
N ASN A 203 -104.25 7.44 22.48
CA ASN A 203 -104.28 6.14 21.79
C ASN A 203 -104.33 6.09 20.24
N THR A 204 -103.41 5.31 19.65
CA THR A 204 -103.63 3.97 19.02
C THR A 204 -102.44 3.62 18.10
N GLY A 205 -101.92 2.39 18.18
CA GLY A 205 -101.05 1.82 17.14
C GLY A 205 -101.88 1.14 16.02
N PRO A 206 -101.30 0.36 15.08
CA PRO A 206 -99.90 -0.09 14.97
C PRO A 206 -99.32 -0.15 13.52
N ALA A 207 -98.12 -0.76 13.38
CA ALA A 207 -97.64 -1.56 12.23
C ALA A 207 -96.79 -0.92 11.08
N SER A 208 -95.52 -1.38 11.06
CA SER A 208 -94.80 -1.93 9.89
C SER A 208 -94.21 -1.02 8.79
N LYS A 209 -92.86 -0.97 8.76
CA LYS A 209 -91.94 -1.29 7.62
C LYS A 209 -90.68 -0.41 7.67
N LYS A 210 -89.58 -0.91 8.24
CA LYS A 210 -88.24 -0.31 8.11
C LYS A 210 -87.57 -0.85 6.85
N LYS A 211 -87.28 0.05 5.91
CA LYS A 211 -86.37 -0.16 4.77
C LYS A 211 -84.93 -0.12 5.29
N THR A 212 -84.17 -1.17 4.99
CA THR A 212 -82.72 -1.26 5.20
C THR A 212 -82.03 -0.99 3.86
N ILE A 213 -81.13 0.00 3.82
CA ILE A 213 -80.20 0.29 2.71
C ILE A 213 -78.79 0.39 3.33
N PRO A 214 -77.72 -0.08 2.65
CA PRO A 214 -76.58 -0.72 3.30
C PRO A 214 -75.39 0.22 3.53
N ARG A 215 -74.52 -0.12 4.49
CA ARG A 215 -73.16 0.43 4.59
C ARG A 215 -72.15 -0.66 4.26
N SER A 216 -71.44 -0.43 3.16
CA SER A 216 -70.29 -1.19 2.69
C SER A 216 -68.99 -0.62 3.29
N SER A 217 -68.04 -1.54 3.49
CA SER A 217 -66.58 -1.37 3.59
C SER A 217 -65.97 -0.79 4.88
N SER A 218 -65.56 -1.69 5.79
CA SER A 218 -64.37 -1.49 6.63
C SER A 218 -63.38 -2.64 6.43
N VAL A 219 -62.39 -2.35 5.59
CA VAL A 219 -60.95 -2.65 5.69
C VAL A 219 -60.51 -3.84 6.57
N ASN A 220 -59.91 -4.81 5.89
CA ASN A 220 -59.03 -5.88 6.37
C ASN A 220 -58.08 -5.43 7.51
N ARG A 221 -58.07 -6.19 8.61
CA ARG A 221 -56.87 -6.34 9.46
C ARG A 221 -56.50 -7.81 9.58
N GLY A 222 -55.23 -8.08 9.26
CA GLY A 222 -54.64 -9.39 9.10
C GLY A 222 -54.69 -10.25 10.36
N ARG A 223 -54.88 -11.54 10.10
CA ARG A 223 -54.91 -12.65 11.05
C ARG A 223 -53.47 -13.05 11.38
N LEU A 224 -53.00 -12.79 12.59
CA LEU A 224 -51.78 -13.42 13.13
C LEU A 224 -52.18 -14.71 13.83
N ARG A 225 -51.56 -15.82 13.41
CA ARG A 225 -51.74 -17.16 13.97
C ARG A 225 -51.11 -17.21 15.35
N LYS A 226 -51.88 -17.60 16.37
CA LYS A 226 -51.37 -17.95 17.69
C LYS A 226 -51.05 -19.44 17.69
N ILE A 227 -49.77 -19.77 17.68
CA ILE A 227 -49.27 -21.13 17.92
C ILE A 227 -49.53 -21.41 19.41
N VAL A 228 -50.29 -22.47 19.68
CA VAL A 228 -50.50 -23.03 21.02
C VAL A 228 -49.42 -24.08 21.23
N SER A 229 -48.65 -23.94 22.31
CA SER A 229 -47.73 -24.96 22.79
C SER A 229 -48.26 -25.45 24.13
N GLU A 230 -48.51 -26.75 24.21
CA GLU A 230 -48.91 -27.53 25.39
C GLU A 230 -47.87 -27.45 26.52
N PRO A 231 -48.29 -27.58 27.79
CA PRO A 231 -47.38 -28.01 28.84
C PRO A 231 -47.48 -29.52 29.06
N LEU A 232 -46.32 -30.15 29.04
CA LEU A 232 -46.07 -31.54 29.40
C LEU A 232 -46.36 -31.81 30.89
N ARG A 233 -46.83 -33.03 31.09
CA ARG A 233 -47.15 -33.75 32.32
C ARG A 233 -45.85 -34.21 32.99
N GLU A 234 -45.71 -34.09 34.32
CA GLU A 234 -44.87 -34.99 35.15
C GLU A 234 -45.22 -34.86 36.65
N ILE A 235 -45.90 -35.89 37.19
CA ILE A 235 -45.44 -36.89 38.19
C ILE A 235 -45.54 -36.41 39.66
N SER A 236 -46.48 -37.03 40.37
CA SER A 236 -46.61 -37.03 41.84
C SER A 236 -45.41 -37.71 42.51
N PRO A 237 -45.16 -37.40 43.79
CA PRO A 237 -45.08 -38.50 44.75
C PRO A 237 -45.83 -38.22 46.05
N SER A 238 -46.56 -39.26 46.47
CA SER A 238 -47.12 -39.42 47.80
C SER A 238 -46.01 -39.84 48.77
N GLN A 239 -45.96 -39.25 49.98
CA GLN A 239 -45.96 -39.99 51.25
C GLN A 239 -46.01 -39.04 52.46
N LYS A 240 -46.76 -39.49 53.47
CA LYS A 240 -47.02 -38.85 54.77
C LYS A 240 -45.77 -38.91 55.64
N GLU A 241 -45.56 -37.91 56.50
CA GLU A 241 -45.37 -38.14 57.95
C GLU A 241 -45.60 -36.87 58.78
N SER A 242 -46.02 -37.11 60.02
CA SER A 242 -46.53 -36.21 61.04
C SER A 242 -45.42 -35.37 61.68
N GLY A 243 -45.73 -34.12 62.08
CA GLY A 243 -44.80 -33.34 62.90
C GLY A 243 -45.24 -31.88 63.09
N ASP A 244 -45.87 -31.62 64.22
CA ASP A 244 -46.32 -30.33 64.73
C ASP A 244 -45.14 -29.34 64.93
N VAL A 245 -45.09 -28.23 64.16
CA VAL A 245 -44.30 -27.03 64.49
C VAL A 245 -45.02 -25.79 63.94
N ALA A 246 -46.10 -25.39 64.62
CA ALA A 246 -46.69 -24.07 64.47
C ALA A 246 -45.75 -23.01 65.08
N GLY A 247 -44.95 -22.34 64.25
CA GLY A 247 -44.11 -21.22 64.71
C GLY A 247 -43.08 -20.67 63.71
N GLY A 248 -42.81 -21.35 62.59
CA GLY A 248 -41.78 -20.92 61.62
C GLY A 248 -42.27 -20.50 60.23
N GLN A 249 -43.52 -20.76 59.87
CA GLN A 249 -43.98 -20.75 58.47
C GLN A 249 -44.11 -19.37 57.80
N GLU A 250 -44.26 -18.27 58.55
CA GLU A 250 -44.49 -16.94 57.95
C GLU A 250 -43.28 -16.38 57.17
N ASN A 251 -42.05 -16.83 57.47
CA ASN A 251 -40.84 -16.34 56.80
C ASN A 251 -40.30 -17.27 55.70
N LEU A 252 -40.79 -18.52 55.59
CA LEU A 252 -40.34 -19.47 54.56
C LEU A 252 -40.95 -19.18 53.18
N VAL A 253 -42.21 -18.78 53.13
CA VAL A 253 -42.92 -18.47 51.88
C VAL A 253 -42.29 -17.29 51.12
N PRO A 254 -42.02 -16.12 51.75
CA PRO A 254 -41.34 -15.03 51.06
C PRO A 254 -39.90 -15.39 50.67
N HIS A 255 -39.17 -16.16 51.48
CA HIS A 255 -37.81 -16.61 51.13
C HIS A 255 -37.79 -17.58 49.94
N LEU A 256 -38.77 -18.48 49.85
CA LEU A 256 -38.96 -19.36 48.69
C LEU A 256 -39.34 -18.56 47.43
N ALA A 257 -40.13 -17.49 47.56
CA ALA A 257 -40.45 -16.60 46.45
C ALA A 257 -39.23 -15.81 45.97
N THR A 258 -38.38 -15.31 46.87
CA THR A 258 -37.12 -14.64 46.51
C THR A 258 -36.15 -15.60 45.83
N LEU A 259 -35.98 -16.82 46.36
CA LEU A 259 -35.14 -17.86 45.75
C LEU A 259 -35.64 -18.26 44.36
N ARG A 260 -36.95 -18.36 44.15
CA ARG A 260 -37.54 -18.62 42.81
C ARG A 260 -37.29 -17.47 41.84
N SER A 261 -37.39 -16.22 42.30
CA SER A 261 -37.05 -15.04 41.49
C SER A 261 -35.57 -15.01 41.11
N GLU A 262 -34.69 -15.37 42.04
CA GLU A 262 -33.24 -15.46 41.78
C GLU A 262 -32.91 -16.59 40.82
N LEU A 263 -33.52 -17.77 40.97
CA LEU A 263 -33.38 -18.87 40.02
C LEU A 263 -33.86 -18.48 38.62
N SER A 264 -35.00 -17.78 38.51
CA SER A 264 -35.51 -17.27 37.23
C SER A 264 -34.55 -16.27 36.59
N LEU A 265 -33.99 -15.34 37.37
CA LEU A 265 -33.05 -14.34 36.89
C LEU A 265 -31.71 -14.98 36.46
N LEU A 266 -31.22 -15.95 37.24
CA LEU A 266 -30.02 -16.71 36.88
C LEU A 266 -30.24 -17.55 35.63
N GLN A 267 -31.41 -18.18 35.47
CA GLN A 267 -31.77 -18.94 34.28
C GLN A 267 -31.84 -18.04 33.04
N GLU A 268 -32.41 -16.83 33.16
CA GLU A 268 -32.42 -15.85 32.08
C GLU A 268 -30.99 -15.41 31.70
N LYS A 269 -30.15 -15.12 32.68
CA LYS A 269 -28.73 -14.78 32.45
C LYS A 269 -27.97 -15.93 31.78
N CYS A 270 -28.19 -17.17 32.20
CA CYS A 270 -27.60 -18.35 31.56
C CYS A 270 -28.05 -18.48 30.10
N SER A 271 -29.33 -18.22 29.80
CA SER A 271 -29.86 -18.20 28.43
C SER A 271 -29.19 -17.11 27.59
N GLN A 272 -29.10 -15.88 28.11
CA GLN A 272 -28.46 -14.76 27.42
C GLN A 272 -26.97 -15.02 27.16
N GLN A 273 -26.27 -15.66 28.12
CA GLN A 273 -24.88 -16.07 27.94
C GLN A 273 -24.74 -17.19 26.89
N ALA A 274 -25.64 -18.16 26.87
CA ALA A 274 -25.67 -19.22 25.87
C ALA A 274 -25.86 -18.64 24.45
N ASP A 275 -26.79 -17.69 24.28
CA ASP A 275 -27.02 -17.00 23.01
C ASP A 275 -25.78 -16.19 22.58
N SER A 276 -25.14 -15.50 23.53
CA SER A 276 -23.90 -14.76 23.26
C SER A 276 -22.75 -15.68 22.85
N LEU A 277 -22.64 -16.86 23.46
CA LEU A 277 -21.63 -17.86 23.08
C LEU A 277 -21.93 -18.45 21.70
N ALA A 278 -23.19 -18.70 21.38
CA ALA A 278 -23.59 -19.18 20.05
C ALA A 278 -23.22 -18.18 18.95
N LEU A 279 -23.50 -16.88 19.16
CA LEU A 279 -23.12 -15.82 18.23
C LEU A 279 -21.59 -15.72 18.07
N LEU A 280 -20.84 -15.78 19.18
CA LEU A 280 -19.39 -15.72 19.12
C LEU A 280 -18.79 -16.93 18.41
N ASN A 281 -19.31 -18.13 18.65
CA ASN A 281 -18.89 -19.35 17.95
C ASN A 281 -19.16 -19.27 16.44
N GLU A 282 -20.29 -18.69 16.03
CA GLU A 282 -20.58 -18.48 14.61
C GLU A 282 -19.59 -17.49 13.98
N MET A 283 -19.22 -16.42 14.69
CA MET A 283 -18.20 -15.48 14.23
C MET A 283 -16.81 -16.13 14.11
N VAL A 284 -16.44 -17.00 15.06
CA VAL A 284 -15.19 -17.76 15.02
C VAL A 284 -15.20 -18.72 13.83
N ARG A 285 -16.29 -19.48 13.62
CA ARG A 285 -16.43 -20.35 12.44
C ARG A 285 -16.30 -19.59 11.13
N ALA A 286 -16.94 -18.44 11.00
CA ALA A 286 -16.84 -17.61 9.80
C ALA A 286 -15.40 -17.16 9.53
N ARG A 287 -14.67 -16.78 10.59
CA ARG A 287 -13.25 -16.44 10.51
C ARG A 287 -12.38 -17.64 10.15
N ASP A 288 -12.60 -18.80 10.75
CA ASP A 288 -11.83 -20.02 10.47
C ASP A 288 -12.05 -20.50 9.03
N CYS A 289 -13.28 -20.41 8.51
CA CYS A 289 -13.57 -20.68 7.10
C CYS A 289 -12.82 -19.72 6.18
N GLU A 290 -12.77 -18.43 6.52
CA GLU A 290 -12.05 -17.44 5.73
C GLU A 290 -10.53 -17.61 5.83
N ILE A 291 -10.00 -17.95 7.01
CA ILE A 291 -8.59 -18.30 7.21
C ILE A 291 -8.24 -19.51 6.34
N ALA A 292 -9.08 -20.56 6.32
CA ALA A 292 -8.86 -21.74 5.49
C ALA A 292 -8.88 -21.39 3.99
N ARG A 293 -9.85 -20.57 3.56
CA ARG A 293 -9.95 -20.11 2.17
C ARG A 293 -8.73 -19.30 1.74
N LEU A 294 -8.31 -18.32 2.57
CA LEU A 294 -7.13 -17.50 2.31
C LEU A 294 -5.85 -18.35 2.35
N SER A 295 -5.73 -19.26 3.32
CA SER A 295 -4.59 -20.17 3.42
C SER A 295 -4.47 -21.04 2.17
N SER A 296 -5.59 -21.60 1.67
CA SER A 296 -5.61 -22.38 0.42
C SER A 296 -5.24 -21.56 -0.82
N LEU A 297 -5.58 -20.26 -0.86
CA LEU A 297 -5.16 -19.37 -1.96
C LEU A 297 -3.69 -18.97 -1.88
N LEU A 298 -3.09 -19.03 -0.69
CA LEU A 298 -1.70 -18.70 -0.43
C LEU A 298 -0.78 -19.94 -0.46
N GLU A 299 -1.35 -21.14 -0.42
CA GLU A 299 -0.62 -22.40 -0.44
C GLU A 299 -0.08 -22.70 -1.84
N GLY A 300 1.25 -22.82 -1.97
CA GLY A 300 1.95 -23.14 -3.22
C GLY A 300 2.67 -21.97 -3.89
N GLY A 301 2.49 -20.73 -3.43
CA GLY A 301 3.14 -19.55 -4.00
C GLY A 301 2.92 -19.40 -5.51
N ARG A 302 3.80 -18.65 -6.20
CA ARG A 302 3.76 -18.62 -7.67
C ARG A 302 4.30 -19.94 -8.23
N PRO A 303 3.56 -20.65 -9.10
CA PRO A 303 4.05 -21.88 -9.70
C PRO A 303 5.31 -21.60 -10.52
N HIS A 304 6.32 -22.47 -10.42
CA HIS A 304 7.62 -22.34 -11.08
C HIS A 304 7.50 -22.04 -12.59
N LYS A 305 6.49 -22.60 -13.27
CA LYS A 305 6.20 -22.33 -14.70
C LYS A 305 5.86 -20.85 -14.98
N ALA A 306 5.17 -20.17 -14.08
CA ALA A 306 4.84 -18.74 -14.23
C ALA A 306 6.08 -17.87 -14.00
N VAL A 307 6.89 -18.21 -12.99
CA VAL A 307 8.18 -17.56 -12.72
C VAL A 307 9.14 -17.73 -13.90
N CYS A 308 9.26 -18.93 -14.45
CA CYS A 308 10.07 -19.20 -15.64
C CYS A 308 9.54 -18.43 -16.86
N LYS A 309 8.22 -18.34 -17.07
CA LYS A 309 7.65 -17.57 -18.20
C LYS A 309 8.04 -16.09 -18.13
N ASP A 310 7.98 -15.50 -16.93
CA ASP A 310 8.38 -14.10 -16.72
C ASP A 310 9.90 -13.95 -16.87
N TYR A 311 10.69 -14.91 -16.39
CA TYR A 311 12.14 -15.00 -16.61
C TYR A 311 12.49 -15.00 -18.11
N PHE A 312 11.84 -15.85 -18.91
CA PHE A 312 12.06 -15.90 -20.36
C PHE A 312 11.60 -14.61 -21.05
N LYS A 313 10.57 -13.94 -20.55
CA LYS A 313 10.13 -12.65 -21.10
C LYS A 313 11.19 -11.56 -20.90
N TYR A 314 11.82 -11.50 -19.74
CA TYR A 314 12.94 -10.58 -19.47
C TYR A 314 14.21 -10.96 -20.24
N ASN A 315 14.49 -12.26 -20.39
CA ASN A 315 15.66 -12.72 -21.14
C ASN A 315 15.50 -12.47 -22.64
N ASN A 316 14.34 -12.77 -23.23
CA ASN A 316 14.04 -12.45 -24.63
C ASN A 316 14.12 -10.94 -24.88
N LYS A 317 13.66 -10.09 -23.95
CA LYS A 317 13.81 -8.64 -24.06
C LYS A 317 15.28 -8.20 -24.01
N CYS A 318 16.09 -8.84 -23.16
CA CYS A 318 17.52 -8.60 -23.11
C CYS A 318 18.23 -9.07 -24.39
N ASP A 319 17.80 -10.18 -24.98
CA ASP A 319 18.35 -10.72 -26.21
C ASP A 319 17.96 -9.84 -27.42
N GLU A 320 16.71 -9.37 -27.49
CA GLU A 320 16.24 -8.37 -28.47
C GLU A 320 17.10 -7.08 -28.41
N LEU A 321 17.33 -6.56 -27.20
CA LEU A 321 18.14 -5.35 -26.99
C LEU A 321 19.62 -5.61 -27.31
N ARG A 322 20.16 -6.80 -27.03
CA ARG A 322 21.54 -7.17 -27.40
C ARG A 322 21.69 -7.23 -28.92
N GLU A 323 20.76 -7.87 -29.62
CA GLU A 323 20.76 -7.90 -31.08
C GLU A 323 20.62 -6.50 -31.67
N GLU A 324 19.80 -5.63 -31.08
CA GLU A 324 19.68 -4.24 -31.49
C GLU A 324 21.00 -3.47 -31.30
N VAL A 325 21.69 -3.66 -30.17
CA VAL A 325 23.02 -3.07 -29.94
C VAL A 325 24.05 -3.58 -30.95
N ILE A 326 24.01 -4.87 -31.31
CA ILE A 326 24.89 -5.44 -32.34
C ILE A 326 24.60 -4.81 -33.70
N ARG A 327 23.33 -4.75 -34.12
CA ARG A 327 22.92 -4.11 -35.38
C ARG A 327 23.34 -2.64 -35.44
N LEU A 328 23.11 -1.89 -34.36
CA LEU A 328 23.54 -0.49 -34.26
C LEU A 328 25.07 -0.37 -34.35
N GLY A 329 25.81 -1.25 -33.69
CA GLY A 329 27.27 -1.30 -33.79
C GLY A 329 27.78 -1.58 -35.21
N GLU A 330 27.14 -2.50 -35.93
CA GLU A 330 27.46 -2.79 -37.34
C GLU A 330 27.18 -1.59 -38.24
N THR A 331 26.03 -0.92 -38.06
CA THR A 331 25.68 0.28 -38.84
C THR A 331 26.63 1.45 -38.55
N ASN A 332 27.02 1.66 -37.29
CA ASN A 332 28.00 2.68 -36.94
C ASN A 332 29.34 2.40 -37.61
N LYS A 333 29.81 1.15 -37.59
CA LYS A 333 31.04 0.76 -38.26
C LYS A 333 30.96 1.00 -39.78
N GLN A 334 29.85 0.66 -40.43
CA GLN A 334 29.64 0.95 -41.85
C GLN A 334 29.67 2.45 -42.15
N LEU A 335 29.05 3.27 -41.29
CA LEU A 335 29.08 4.72 -41.42
C LEU A 335 30.49 5.29 -41.21
N GLU A 336 31.26 4.74 -40.28
CA GLU A 336 32.67 5.09 -40.07
C GLU A 336 33.53 4.74 -41.29
N ASP A 337 33.34 3.56 -41.87
CA ASP A 337 34.04 3.12 -43.08
C ASP A 337 33.67 4.02 -44.28
N HIS A 338 32.39 4.35 -44.46
CA HIS A 338 31.94 5.27 -45.49
C HIS A 338 32.50 6.69 -45.32
N LEU A 339 32.59 7.18 -44.08
CA LEU A 339 33.19 8.46 -43.77
C LEU A 339 34.69 8.45 -44.09
N ALA A 340 35.40 7.41 -43.68
CA ALA A 340 36.83 7.25 -43.98
C ALA A 340 37.09 7.21 -45.50
N ASP A 341 36.27 6.49 -46.25
CA ASP A 341 36.34 6.42 -47.71
C ASP A 341 36.05 7.77 -48.38
N ALA A 342 35.03 8.49 -47.92
CA ALA A 342 34.71 9.83 -48.41
C ALA A 342 35.86 10.81 -48.15
N VAL A 343 36.46 10.75 -46.96
CA VAL A 343 37.63 11.56 -46.59
C VAL A 343 38.83 11.20 -47.47
N ARG A 344 39.11 9.92 -47.74
CA ARG A 344 40.19 9.53 -48.66
C ARG A 344 39.95 10.09 -50.07
N LYS A 345 38.73 9.96 -50.60
CA LYS A 345 38.37 10.52 -51.91
C LYS A 345 38.52 12.03 -51.96
N GLN A 346 38.16 12.74 -50.89
CA GLN A 346 38.38 14.19 -50.77
C GLN A 346 39.87 14.54 -50.79
N HIS A 347 40.72 13.81 -50.04
CA HIS A 347 42.16 14.03 -50.04
C HIS A 347 42.78 13.79 -51.44
N GLU A 348 42.34 12.74 -52.14
CA GLU A 348 42.78 12.46 -53.52
C GLU A 348 42.32 13.54 -54.50
N ALA A 349 41.09 14.03 -54.39
CA ALA A 349 40.57 15.10 -55.22
C ALA A 349 41.32 16.42 -54.95
N MET A 350 41.60 16.73 -53.69
CA MET A 350 42.38 17.89 -53.27
C MET A 350 43.81 17.81 -53.81
N THR A 351 44.46 16.66 -53.69
CA THR A 351 45.81 16.44 -54.23
C THR A 351 45.84 16.63 -55.75
N ARG A 352 44.84 16.08 -56.46
CA ARG A 352 44.69 16.30 -57.90
C ARG A 352 44.43 17.75 -58.25
N ALA A 353 43.62 18.47 -57.48
CA ALA A 353 43.36 19.90 -57.69
C ALA A 353 44.62 20.76 -57.48
N ILE A 354 45.44 20.44 -56.48
CA ILE A 354 46.74 21.10 -56.25
C ILE A 354 47.67 20.84 -57.44
N GLN A 355 47.80 19.59 -57.89
CA GLN A 355 48.63 19.26 -59.06
C GLN A 355 48.16 19.98 -60.33
N LEU A 356 46.84 20.08 -60.55
CA LEU A 356 46.27 20.84 -61.67
C LEU A 356 46.51 22.35 -61.52
N ALA A 357 46.46 22.90 -60.30
CA ALA A 357 46.78 24.29 -60.05
C ALA A 357 48.26 24.60 -60.37
N ASP A 358 49.18 23.71 -59.99
CA ASP A 358 50.61 23.83 -60.32
C ASP A 358 50.83 23.75 -61.84
N GLN A 359 50.16 22.82 -62.52
CA GLN A 359 50.20 22.72 -63.99
C GLN A 359 49.62 23.95 -64.68
N LEU A 360 48.50 24.49 -64.19
CA LEU A 360 47.90 25.72 -64.70
C LEU A 360 48.82 26.92 -64.46
N GLU A 361 49.52 26.98 -63.33
CA GLU A 361 50.53 28.00 -63.08
C GLU A 361 51.71 27.92 -64.07
N MET A 362 52.19 26.70 -64.37
CA MET A 362 53.24 26.47 -65.38
C MET A 362 52.76 26.86 -66.77
N VAL A 363 51.57 26.40 -67.18
CA VAL A 363 50.98 26.76 -68.47
C VAL A 363 50.69 28.26 -68.53
N THR A 364 50.29 28.91 -67.44
CA THR A 364 50.10 30.38 -67.40
C THR A 364 51.42 31.14 -67.54
N ARG A 365 52.53 30.60 -67.00
CA ARG A 365 53.88 31.12 -67.26
C ARG A 365 54.26 30.92 -68.73
N ASP A 366 53.97 29.76 -69.31
CA ASP A 366 54.25 29.43 -70.71
C ASP A 366 53.38 30.22 -71.70
N THR A 367 52.10 30.47 -71.39
CA THR A 367 51.22 31.32 -72.19
C THR A 367 51.55 32.79 -72.01
N ARG A 368 52.03 33.26 -70.86
CA ARG A 368 52.62 34.61 -70.76
C ARG A 368 53.88 34.76 -71.63
N CYS A 369 54.59 33.68 -71.88
CA CYS A 369 55.70 33.63 -72.85
C CYS A 369 55.19 33.53 -74.31
N ALA A 370 54.08 32.82 -74.55
CA ALA A 370 53.48 32.62 -75.87
C ALA A 370 52.45 33.68 -76.29
N GLU A 371 51.93 34.53 -75.40
CA GLU A 371 51.05 35.69 -75.68
C GLU A 371 51.82 36.85 -76.36
N ARG A 372 53.07 36.60 -76.74
CA ARG A 372 53.81 37.34 -77.76
C ARG A 372 53.53 36.88 -79.20
N ASP A 373 52.87 35.73 -79.42
CA ASP A 373 52.59 35.19 -80.76
C ASP A 373 51.30 34.37 -80.78
N GLY A 374 50.23 34.94 -81.37
CA GLY A 374 49.07 34.24 -81.95
C GLY A 374 48.17 33.46 -80.98
N GLY A 375 46.85 33.61 -80.97
CA GLY A 375 45.96 33.74 -82.12
C GLY A 375 45.11 32.47 -82.22
N GLU A 376 43.96 32.50 -81.54
CA GLU A 376 42.72 31.73 -81.81
C GLU A 376 42.84 30.19 -81.66
N GLU A 377 41.83 29.34 -81.44
CA GLU A 377 40.40 29.36 -81.74
C GLU A 377 39.61 28.45 -80.76
N HIS A 378 38.34 28.79 -80.61
CA HIS A 378 37.18 27.90 -80.60
C HIS A 378 37.39 26.37 -80.51
N CYS A 379 37.42 25.83 -79.27
CA CYS A 379 36.82 24.53 -78.91
C CYS A 379 36.68 24.36 -77.37
N LYS A 380 36.62 25.46 -76.61
CA LYS A 380 36.61 25.41 -75.14
C LYS A 380 35.20 25.45 -74.54
N ASP A 381 34.17 25.80 -75.32
CA ASP A 381 32.88 26.15 -74.76
C ASP A 381 31.97 24.95 -74.50
N SER A 382 32.06 23.87 -75.29
CA SER A 382 31.24 22.65 -75.08
C SER A 382 31.73 21.82 -73.88
N SER A 383 33.04 21.62 -73.72
CA SER A 383 33.62 20.90 -72.58
C SER A 383 33.54 21.69 -71.27
N LYS A 384 33.59 23.02 -71.32
CA LYS A 384 33.38 23.85 -70.12
C LYS A 384 31.91 23.88 -69.73
N LEU A 385 30.99 23.88 -70.69
CA LEU A 385 29.55 23.83 -70.39
C LEU A 385 29.16 22.53 -69.69
N THR A 386 29.66 21.37 -70.14
CA THR A 386 29.40 20.08 -69.47
C THR A 386 30.05 20.00 -68.08
N GLN A 387 31.29 20.47 -67.91
CA GLN A 387 31.94 20.52 -66.60
C GLN A 387 31.27 21.51 -65.64
N LEU A 388 30.77 22.64 -66.15
CA LEU A 388 30.00 23.59 -65.34
C LEU A 388 28.63 23.03 -64.96
N GLN A 389 27.98 22.27 -65.85
CA GLN A 389 26.71 21.59 -65.58
C GLN A 389 26.87 20.53 -64.47
N GLU A 390 27.89 19.67 -64.57
CA GLU A 390 28.17 18.64 -63.55
C GLU A 390 28.51 19.25 -62.18
N ARG A 391 29.24 20.37 -62.17
CA ARG A 391 29.53 21.12 -60.94
C ARG A 391 28.29 21.80 -60.37
N LEU A 392 27.40 22.31 -61.23
CA LEU A 392 26.11 22.86 -60.79
C LEU A 392 25.25 21.77 -60.15
N ASP A 393 25.13 20.61 -60.80
CA ASP A 393 24.36 19.46 -60.28
C ASP A 393 24.96 18.91 -58.96
N GLN A 394 26.28 18.97 -58.81
CA GLN A 394 26.95 18.57 -57.58
C GLN A 394 26.68 19.57 -56.44
N VAL A 395 26.80 20.87 -56.72
CA VAL A 395 26.48 21.92 -55.74
C VAL A 395 25.01 21.86 -55.36
N GLU A 396 24.09 21.60 -56.30
CA GLU A 396 22.67 21.44 -56.01
C GLU A 396 22.39 20.24 -55.09
N ARG A 397 23.05 19.11 -55.31
CA ARG A 397 22.97 17.94 -54.40
C ARG A 397 23.50 18.26 -53.00
N GLU A 398 24.61 18.97 -52.90
CA GLU A 398 25.18 19.41 -51.62
C GLU A 398 24.26 20.41 -50.91
N VAL A 399 23.64 21.34 -51.63
CA VAL A 399 22.66 22.28 -51.08
C VAL A 399 21.42 21.54 -50.58
N GLN A 400 20.92 20.54 -51.31
CA GLN A 400 19.79 19.71 -50.87
C GLN A 400 20.14 18.88 -49.63
N HIS A 401 21.33 18.29 -49.59
CA HIS A 401 21.81 17.55 -48.43
C HIS A 401 21.95 18.44 -47.18
N ASN A 402 22.53 19.64 -47.35
CA ASN A 402 22.64 20.63 -46.27
C ASN A 402 21.27 21.11 -45.77
N LYS A 403 20.30 21.32 -46.66
CA LYS A 403 18.91 21.62 -46.26
C LYS A 403 18.30 20.50 -45.42
N ALA A 404 18.49 19.24 -45.83
CA ALA A 404 17.99 18.09 -45.07
C ALA A 404 18.67 17.97 -43.69
N LEU A 405 19.98 18.21 -43.60
CA LEU A 405 20.68 18.27 -42.32
C LEU A 405 20.19 19.42 -41.43
N HIS A 406 19.91 20.59 -42.01
CA HIS A 406 19.39 21.72 -41.26
C HIS A 406 18.00 21.42 -40.66
N SER A 407 17.09 20.85 -41.44
CA SER A 407 15.78 20.44 -40.93
C SER A 407 15.90 19.37 -39.83
N ARG A 408 16.84 18.43 -39.94
CA ARG A 408 17.10 17.45 -38.87
C ARG A 408 17.63 18.12 -37.61
N LEU A 409 18.52 19.10 -37.74
CA LEU A 409 19.06 19.87 -36.62
C LEU A 409 17.95 20.66 -35.91
N GLU A 410 17.06 21.31 -36.66
CA GLU A 410 15.90 22.03 -36.11
C GLU A 410 14.96 21.08 -35.32
N THR A 411 14.68 19.88 -35.85
CA THR A 411 13.88 18.89 -35.12
C THR A 411 14.55 18.43 -33.83
N ALA A 412 15.87 18.18 -33.88
CA ALA A 412 16.63 17.78 -32.70
C ALA A 412 16.71 18.90 -31.65
N GLN A 413 16.77 20.16 -32.08
CA GLN A 413 16.71 21.33 -31.20
C GLN A 413 15.33 21.45 -30.55
N HIS A 414 14.25 21.24 -31.30
CA HIS A 414 12.91 21.26 -30.72
C HIS A 414 12.73 20.15 -29.67
N ASP A 415 13.20 18.93 -29.97
CA ASP A 415 13.13 17.82 -29.02
C ASP A 415 13.98 18.07 -27.77
N LYS A 416 15.18 18.64 -27.94
CA LYS A 416 16.01 19.06 -26.81
C LYS A 416 15.27 20.05 -25.90
N ASN A 417 14.66 21.10 -26.46
CA ASN A 417 13.94 22.10 -25.67
C ASN A 417 12.74 21.47 -24.93
N ARG A 418 12.00 20.56 -25.58
CA ARG A 418 10.89 19.82 -24.93
C ARG A 418 11.36 18.95 -23.78
N LEU A 419 12.51 18.28 -23.93
CA LEU A 419 13.10 17.47 -22.88
C LEU A 419 13.60 18.34 -21.71
N GLU A 420 14.17 19.51 -21.98
CA GLU A 420 14.59 20.47 -20.95
C GLU A 420 13.38 21.00 -20.16
N GLU A 421 12.27 21.33 -20.82
CA GLU A 421 11.02 21.71 -20.17
C GLU A 421 10.43 20.59 -19.30
N ALA A 422 10.39 19.36 -19.81
CA ALA A 422 9.92 18.19 -19.06
C ALA A 422 10.83 17.87 -17.86
N GLN A 423 12.14 18.06 -18.01
CA GLN A 423 13.10 17.92 -16.91
C GLN A 423 12.87 19.00 -15.84
N GLY A 424 12.57 20.24 -16.26
CA GLY A 424 12.25 21.36 -15.37
C GLY A 424 10.97 21.13 -14.57
N SER A 425 9.88 20.70 -15.21
CA SER A 425 8.63 20.39 -14.52
C SER A 425 8.78 19.22 -13.54
N SER A 426 9.50 18.17 -13.95
CA SER A 426 9.80 17.03 -13.08
C SER A 426 10.70 17.41 -11.89
N ALA A 427 11.63 18.36 -12.07
CA ALA A 427 12.45 18.88 -10.97
C ALA A 427 11.64 19.68 -9.95
N GLU A 428 10.69 20.48 -10.42
CA GLU A 428 9.77 21.24 -9.57
C GLU A 428 8.82 20.32 -8.77
N GLU A 429 8.33 19.25 -9.40
CA GLU A 429 7.56 18.21 -8.69
C GLU A 429 8.39 17.50 -7.63
N ARG A 430 9.64 17.13 -7.94
CA ARG A 430 10.57 16.56 -6.94
C ARG A 430 10.74 17.49 -5.76
N ARG A 431 10.95 18.79 -6.01
CA ARG A 431 11.08 19.81 -4.95
C ARG A 431 9.85 19.87 -4.06
N LYS A 432 8.64 19.93 -4.66
CA LYS A 432 7.37 19.93 -3.90
C LYS A 432 7.19 18.67 -3.05
N MET A 433 7.59 17.51 -3.57
CA MET A 433 7.55 16.26 -2.82
C MET A 433 8.57 16.25 -1.67
N THR A 434 9.77 16.77 -1.89
CA THR A 434 10.77 16.96 -0.82
C THR A 434 10.24 17.89 0.27
N ASP A 435 9.61 19.01 -0.09
CA ASP A 435 9.04 19.95 0.89
C ASP A 435 7.90 19.29 1.70
N ARG A 436 7.05 18.48 1.06
CA ARG A 436 6.02 17.69 1.76
C ARG A 436 6.60 16.63 2.69
N ILE A 437 7.66 15.94 2.27
CA ILE A 437 8.36 14.98 3.13
C ILE A 437 8.90 15.69 4.37
N ASN A 438 9.54 16.84 4.22
CA ASN A 438 10.05 17.63 5.35
C ASN A 438 8.92 18.06 6.30
N GLN A 439 7.77 18.49 5.76
CA GLN A 439 6.59 18.82 6.57
C GLN A 439 6.05 17.60 7.34
N PHE A 440 5.96 16.44 6.70
CA PHE A 440 5.54 15.22 7.37
C PHE A 440 6.53 14.77 8.44
N SER A 441 7.83 14.93 8.22
CA SER A 441 8.85 14.63 9.23
C SER A 441 8.73 15.52 10.46
N LEU A 442 8.39 16.81 10.31
CA LEU A 442 8.12 17.69 11.45
C LEU A 442 6.87 17.26 12.23
N ILE A 443 5.78 16.95 11.52
CA ILE A 443 4.53 16.46 12.15
C ILE A 443 4.77 15.13 12.87
N GLU A 444 5.56 14.24 12.29
CA GLU A 444 5.93 12.97 12.91
C GLU A 444 6.70 13.19 14.21
N GLN A 445 7.64 14.13 14.25
CA GLN A 445 8.36 14.51 15.47
C GLN A 445 7.40 15.05 16.54
N ASP A 446 6.53 16.01 16.20
CA ASP A 446 5.55 16.58 17.14
C ASP A 446 4.61 15.50 17.71
N LEU A 447 4.16 14.57 16.87
CA LEU A 447 3.30 13.46 17.31
C LEU A 447 4.05 12.47 18.21
N MET A 448 5.34 12.20 17.94
CA MET A 448 6.16 11.36 18.81
C MET A 448 6.35 12.01 20.19
N GLU A 449 6.59 13.32 20.24
CA GLU A 449 6.68 14.07 21.49
C GLU A 449 5.36 14.01 22.28
N GLU A 450 4.21 14.18 21.61
CA GLU A 450 2.90 14.08 22.27
C GLU A 450 2.60 12.66 22.76
N ILE A 451 2.95 11.63 21.98
CA ILE A 451 2.83 10.23 22.44
C ILE A 451 3.68 10.00 23.69
N GLN A 452 4.88 10.55 23.74
CA GLN A 452 5.77 10.42 24.90
C GLN A 452 5.18 11.14 26.12
N HIS A 453 4.68 12.37 25.95
CA HIS A 453 4.01 13.13 27.00
C HIS A 453 2.76 12.41 27.53
N LEU A 454 1.93 11.85 26.64
CA LEU A 454 0.75 11.07 27.02
C LEU A 454 1.12 9.78 27.77
N LYS A 455 2.20 9.10 27.37
CA LYS A 455 2.73 7.93 28.10
C LYS A 455 3.18 8.30 29.51
N GLU A 456 3.88 9.42 29.66
CA GLU A 456 4.35 9.92 30.96
C GLU A 456 3.16 10.30 31.85
N SER A 457 2.21 11.07 31.33
CA SER A 457 0.98 11.43 32.04
C SER A 457 0.16 10.20 32.44
N SER A 458 0.00 9.22 31.54
CA SER A 458 -0.66 7.95 31.86
C SER A 458 0.09 7.16 32.95
N SER A 459 1.42 7.17 32.92
CA SER A 459 2.24 6.51 33.96
C SER A 459 2.08 7.17 35.33
N LEU A 460 2.00 8.51 35.38
CA LEU A 460 1.74 9.27 36.59
C LEU A 460 0.33 9.00 37.13
N GLN A 461 -0.67 8.98 36.25
CA GLN A 461 -2.03 8.61 36.62
C GLN A 461 -2.12 7.19 37.18
N LYS A 462 -1.43 6.21 36.56
CA LYS A 462 -1.36 4.83 37.07
C LYS A 462 -0.72 4.76 38.45
N ARG A 463 0.41 5.45 38.67
CA ARG A 463 1.03 5.54 40.01
C ARG A 463 0.07 6.15 41.02
N ARG A 464 -0.62 7.24 40.65
CA ARG A 464 -1.59 7.90 41.52
C ARG A 464 -2.77 7.00 41.87
N ILE A 465 -3.26 6.22 40.92
CA ILE A 465 -4.31 5.22 41.16
C ILE A 465 -3.79 4.16 42.13
N SER A 466 -2.58 3.62 41.92
CA SER A 466 -1.97 2.64 42.84
C SER A 466 -1.78 3.19 44.25
N GLU A 467 -1.32 4.44 44.42
CA GLU A 467 -1.22 5.10 45.73
C GLU A 467 -2.59 5.23 46.40
N LEU A 468 -3.62 5.65 45.65
CA LEU A 468 -4.98 5.78 46.18
C LEU A 468 -5.57 4.41 46.56
N GLU A 469 -5.32 3.38 45.76
CA GLU A 469 -5.71 2.00 46.04
C GLU A 469 -5.02 1.47 47.31
N GLU A 470 -3.74 1.78 47.51
CA GLU A 470 -2.99 1.44 48.72
C GLU A 470 -3.51 2.19 49.94
N GLN A 471 -3.80 3.49 49.83
CA GLN A 471 -4.43 4.26 50.91
C GLN A 471 -5.82 3.73 51.27
N VAL A 472 -6.62 3.29 50.29
CA VAL A 472 -7.92 2.65 50.53
C VAL A 472 -7.74 1.29 51.20
N ARG A 473 -6.72 0.52 50.80
CA ARG A 473 -6.37 -0.77 51.41
C ARG A 473 -5.87 -0.61 52.85
N GLY A 474 -5.03 0.39 53.12
CA GLY A 474 -4.55 0.77 54.45
C GLY A 474 -5.66 1.28 55.38
N LYS A 475 -6.63 2.04 54.85
CA LYS A 475 -7.83 2.44 55.60
C LYS A 475 -8.78 1.27 55.89
N LYS A 476 -8.76 0.20 55.08
CA LYS A 476 -9.50 -1.05 55.35
C LYS A 476 -8.81 -1.92 56.40
N SER A 477 -7.48 -1.93 56.50
CA SER A 477 -6.75 -2.66 57.56
C SER A 477 -6.78 -1.94 58.92
N SER A 478 -6.88 -0.60 58.95
CA SER A 478 -7.07 0.17 60.20
C SER A 478 -8.52 0.18 60.73
N ARG A 479 -9.48 -0.42 60.00
CA ARG A 479 -10.92 -0.50 60.36
C ARG A 479 -11.38 -1.91 60.75
N ARG A 480 -10.48 -2.78 61.21
CA ARG A 480 -10.85 -3.93 62.04
C ARG A 480 -10.79 -3.50 63.51
N GLY A 481 -11.86 -2.88 63.99
CA GLY A 481 -11.98 -2.43 65.38
C GLY A 481 -13.05 -1.35 65.54
N SER A 482 -14.28 -1.78 65.77
CA SER A 482 -15.41 -1.07 66.42
C SER A 482 -15.40 0.47 66.47
N SER A 483 -15.57 1.20 65.36
CA SER A 483 -15.88 2.66 65.45
C SER A 483 -16.38 3.31 64.15
N THR A 484 -17.22 2.63 63.35
CA THR A 484 -17.69 3.18 62.06
C THR A 484 -19.19 3.34 61.91
N TYR A 485 -20.01 2.70 62.74
CA TYR A 485 -21.46 2.78 62.61
C TYR A 485 -22.04 4.13 63.09
N VAL A 486 -21.42 4.78 64.06
CA VAL A 486 -21.95 6.04 64.64
C VAL A 486 -21.75 7.24 63.70
N LYS A 487 -20.56 7.40 63.09
CA LYS A 487 -20.26 8.58 62.23
C LYS A 487 -20.92 8.55 60.84
N VAL A 488 -21.35 7.39 60.36
CA VAL A 488 -22.11 7.26 59.09
C VAL A 488 -23.58 7.59 59.31
N ALA A 489 -24.14 7.22 60.47
CA ALA A 489 -25.49 7.61 60.86
C ALA A 489 -25.64 9.13 60.99
N GLU A 490 -24.69 9.82 61.62
CA GLU A 490 -24.71 11.28 61.78
C GLU A 490 -24.61 12.03 60.44
N ARG A 491 -23.76 11.57 59.51
CA ARG A 491 -23.64 12.18 58.18
C ARG A 491 -24.87 11.94 57.31
N ASN A 492 -25.46 10.75 57.39
CA ASN A 492 -26.69 10.45 56.65
C ASN A 492 -27.87 11.23 57.23
N GLY A 493 -27.94 11.41 58.57
CA GLY A 493 -28.93 12.27 59.22
C GLY A 493 -28.86 13.72 58.74
N SER A 494 -27.67 14.31 58.68
CA SER A 494 -27.51 15.70 58.20
C SER A 494 -27.87 15.88 56.71
N ILE A 495 -27.69 14.85 55.87
CA ILE A 495 -28.09 14.90 54.46
C ILE A 495 -29.61 14.79 54.33
N VAL A 496 -30.24 13.90 55.12
CA VAL A 496 -31.70 13.75 55.14
C VAL A 496 -32.37 15.04 55.61
N GLU A 497 -31.88 15.66 56.68
CA GLU A 497 -32.44 16.92 57.21
C GLU A 497 -32.34 18.08 56.20
N LYS A 498 -31.26 18.14 55.40
CA LYS A 498 -31.13 19.11 54.30
C LYS A 498 -32.14 18.86 53.18
N LEU A 499 -32.32 17.60 52.78
CA LEU A 499 -33.30 17.24 51.74
C LEU A 499 -34.74 17.49 52.20
N GLU A 500 -35.03 17.28 53.49
CA GLU A 500 -36.33 17.59 54.09
C GLU A 500 -36.59 19.10 54.14
N SER A 501 -35.57 19.90 54.50
CA SER A 501 -35.68 21.37 54.47
C SER A 501 -35.91 21.90 53.05
N GLU A 502 -35.20 21.36 52.04
CA GLU A 502 -35.41 21.73 50.64
C GLU A 502 -36.82 21.36 50.16
N ARG A 503 -37.28 20.14 50.47
CA ARG A 503 -38.66 19.69 50.17
C ARG A 503 -39.69 20.64 50.78
N ASP A 504 -39.54 21.02 52.04
CA ASP A 504 -40.50 21.87 52.73
C ASP A 504 -40.51 23.29 52.16
N GLN A 505 -39.34 23.80 51.73
CA GLN A 505 -39.25 25.07 51.00
C GLN A 505 -39.94 25.02 49.63
N TYR A 506 -39.85 23.91 48.90
CA TYR A 506 -40.58 23.74 47.63
C TYR A 506 -42.09 23.60 47.85
N CYS A 507 -42.52 22.84 48.86
CA CYS A 507 -43.93 22.75 49.24
C CYS A 507 -44.52 24.11 49.63
N THR A 508 -43.77 24.93 50.38
CA THR A 508 -44.21 26.27 50.76
C THR A 508 -44.33 27.20 49.54
N ARG A 509 -43.37 27.16 48.62
CA ARG A 509 -43.43 27.94 47.36
C ARG A 509 -44.60 27.51 46.47
N LEU A 510 -44.88 26.21 46.37
CA LEU A 510 -46.02 25.70 45.62
C LEU A 510 -47.36 26.15 46.22
N LYS A 511 -47.49 26.14 47.56
CA LYS A 511 -48.68 26.68 48.23
C LYS A 511 -48.88 28.17 47.95
N GLN A 512 -47.82 28.98 48.07
CA GLN A 512 -47.89 30.41 47.76
C GLN A 512 -48.21 30.68 46.29
N GLN A 513 -47.73 29.85 45.36
CA GLN A 513 -48.11 29.95 43.94
C GLN A 513 -49.55 29.55 43.71
N GLY A 514 -50.04 28.51 44.39
CA GLY A 514 -51.45 28.11 44.35
C GLY A 514 -52.38 29.21 44.89
N GLU A 515 -52.03 29.82 46.02
CA GLU A 515 -52.79 30.94 46.60
C GLU A 515 -52.78 32.18 45.69
N LYS A 516 -51.67 32.47 45.02
CA LYS A 516 -51.59 33.55 44.02
C LYS A 516 -52.44 33.26 42.78
N LEU A 517 -52.49 32.01 42.33
CA LEU A 517 -53.36 31.60 41.22
C LEU A 517 -54.84 31.72 41.60
N GLN A 518 -55.22 31.26 42.80
CA GLN A 518 -56.59 31.43 43.32
C GLN A 518 -56.98 32.90 43.50
N ALA A 519 -56.06 33.76 43.94
CA ALA A 519 -56.29 35.20 44.05
C ALA A 519 -56.40 35.91 42.69
N LEU A 520 -55.81 35.35 41.64
CA LEU A 520 -55.95 35.83 40.26
C LEU A 520 -57.24 35.34 39.59
N GLU A 521 -57.71 34.13 39.94
CA GLU A 521 -59.00 33.60 39.47
C GLU A 521 -60.22 34.26 40.15
N ALA A 522 -60.02 34.89 41.31
CA ALA A 522 -61.07 35.60 42.05
C ALA A 522 -61.22 37.09 41.69
N LYS A 523 -60.40 37.61 40.76
CA LYS A 523 -60.53 38.95 40.16
C LYS A 523 -61.06 38.83 38.75
#